data_AF-A0A5A9XCN4-F1
#
_entry.id   AF-A0A5A9XCN4-F1
#
_cell.length_a   1.000
_cell.length_b   1.000
_cell.length_c   1.000
_cell.angle_alpha   90.00
_cell.angle_beta   90.00
_cell.angle_gamma   90.00
#
_symmetry.space_group_name_H-M   'P 1'
#
loop_
_entity.id
_entity.type
_entity.pdbx_description
1 polymer ?
#
loop_
_entity_poly.entity_id
_entity_poly.type
_entity_poly.pdbx_seq_one_letter_code
_entity_poly.pdbx_strand_id
1 'polypeptide(L)'
;MVPPEKEYLFTRENGATFTAEKFLRQVWTRALTTAGVKYRKPYTTRHSFAAWALAIRCDQNRLANLMGHASKQMIYEVYGRYLEGVEQDRLKILAYFGRDFKRGWQKSLDYLRKLCESLYHAFWLEPAAPPQY
;
A
#
# COMPACT_ATOMS: atom_id res chain seq x y z
N MET A 1 -37.76 11.03 1.95
CA MET A 1 -36.67 10.37 2.69
C MET A 1 -35.48 11.32 2.65
N VAL A 2 -35.21 12.03 3.75
CA VAL A 2 -34.04 12.91 3.85
C VAL A 2 -32.81 11.99 3.92
N PRO A 3 -31.78 12.16 3.08
CA PRO A 3 -30.58 11.35 3.16
C PRO A 3 -29.96 11.51 4.56
N PRO A 4 -29.45 10.44 5.19
CA PRO A 4 -28.74 10.58 6.46
C PRO A 4 -27.61 11.60 6.30
N GLU A 5 -27.46 12.50 7.27
CA GLU A 5 -26.32 13.43 7.31
C GLU A 5 -25.03 12.62 7.16
N LYS A 6 -24.36 12.76 6.02
CA LYS A 6 -23.13 12.01 5.77
C LYS A 6 -22.05 12.56 6.68
N GLU A 7 -21.67 11.80 7.69
CA GLU A 7 -20.51 12.10 8.53
C GLU A 7 -19.25 12.05 7.65
N TYR A 8 -18.64 13.21 7.41
CA TYR A 8 -17.43 13.32 6.61
C TYR A 8 -16.20 13.11 7.49
N LEU A 9 -15.29 12.21 7.08
CA LEU A 9 -14.02 11.98 7.78
C LEU A 9 -13.09 13.22 7.77
N PHE A 10 -13.12 13.99 6.69
CA PHE A 10 -12.30 15.19 6.53
C PHE A 10 -13.20 16.43 6.46
N THR A 11 -13.20 17.19 7.54
CA THR A 11 -13.90 18.47 7.67
C THR A 11 -12.92 19.56 8.07
N ARG A 12 -13.33 20.81 7.83
CA ARG A 12 -12.67 21.98 8.39
C ARG A 12 -12.97 22.06 9.89
N GLU A 13 -12.22 22.89 10.60
CA GLU A 13 -12.40 23.13 12.05
C GLU A 13 -13.86 23.48 12.43
N ASN A 14 -14.58 24.13 11.52
CA ASN A 14 -15.98 24.50 11.69
C ASN A 14 -16.99 23.42 11.23
N GLY A 15 -16.56 22.19 10.98
CA GLY A 15 -17.39 21.08 10.51
C GLY A 15 -17.75 21.13 9.02
N ALA A 16 -17.40 22.19 8.30
CA ALA A 16 -17.74 22.31 6.89
C ALA A 16 -16.87 21.41 6.00
N THR A 17 -17.41 20.97 4.87
CA THR A 17 -16.69 20.16 3.88
C THR A 17 -15.55 20.95 3.22
N PHE A 18 -14.52 20.23 2.76
CA PHE A 18 -13.50 20.79 1.89
C PHE A 18 -14.01 20.89 0.45
N THR A 19 -13.76 22.02 -0.19
CA THR A 19 -13.84 22.11 -1.65
C THR A 19 -12.45 21.87 -2.24
N ALA A 20 -12.40 21.23 -3.41
CA ALA A 20 -11.13 20.92 -4.09
C ALA A 20 -10.28 22.20 -4.32
N GLU A 21 -10.92 23.29 -4.75
CA GLU A 21 -10.24 24.57 -4.98
C GLU A 21 -9.58 25.13 -3.70
N LYS A 22 -10.31 25.15 -2.58
CA LYS A 22 -9.77 25.67 -1.30
C LYS A 22 -8.64 24.79 -0.78
N PHE A 23 -8.79 23.47 -0.86
CA PHE A 23 -7.74 22.52 -0.52
C PHE A 23 -6.47 22.78 -1.35
N LEU A 24 -6.61 22.92 -2.67
CA LEU A 24 -5.50 23.19 -3.57
C LEU A 24 -4.78 24.50 -3.21
N ARG A 25 -5.53 25.59 -3.02
CA ARG A 25 -4.96 26.92 -2.79
C ARG A 25 -4.31 27.03 -1.40
N GLN A 26 -4.98 26.57 -0.36
CA GLN A 26 -4.62 26.88 1.03
C GLN A 26 -3.74 25.82 1.66
N VAL A 27 -4.02 24.54 1.39
CA VAL A 27 -3.32 23.41 2.03
C VAL A 27 -2.20 22.93 1.13
N TRP A 28 -2.53 22.58 -0.12
CA TRP A 28 -1.60 21.91 -1.02
C TRP A 28 -0.44 22.81 -1.45
N THR A 29 -0.71 24.03 -1.92
CA THR A 29 0.35 24.98 -2.29
C THR A 29 1.28 25.27 -1.12
N ARG A 30 0.73 25.48 0.09
CA ARG A 30 1.53 25.72 1.30
C ARG A 30 2.42 24.52 1.64
N ALA A 31 1.86 23.30 1.59
CA ALA A 31 2.63 22.08 1.84
C ALA A 31 3.81 21.93 0.87
N LEU A 32 3.60 22.19 -0.42
CA LEU A 32 4.66 22.13 -1.43
C LEU A 32 5.73 23.22 -1.19
N THR A 33 5.32 24.45 -0.90
CA THR A 33 6.26 25.55 -0.60
C THR A 33 7.10 25.25 0.64
N THR A 34 6.48 24.77 1.72
CA THR A 34 7.20 24.38 2.95
C THR A 34 8.16 23.22 2.71
N ALA A 35 7.79 22.26 1.85
CA ALA A 35 8.66 21.15 1.46
C ALA A 35 9.76 21.55 0.45
N GLY A 36 9.78 22.80 -0.04
CA GLY A 36 10.72 23.24 -1.09
C GLY A 36 10.47 22.62 -2.47
N VAL A 37 9.27 22.09 -2.71
CA VAL A 37 8.90 21.39 -3.95
C VAL A 37 8.17 22.34 -4.90
N LYS A 38 8.56 22.35 -6.18
CA LYS A 38 7.85 23.11 -7.23
C LYS A 38 6.39 22.67 -7.31
N TYR A 39 5.48 23.60 -7.63
CA TYR A 39 4.06 23.27 -7.75
C TYR A 39 3.82 22.09 -8.72
N ARG A 40 3.04 21.12 -8.25
CA ARG A 40 2.53 19.98 -9.03
C ARG A 40 1.08 19.75 -8.62
N LYS A 41 0.28 19.16 -9.50
CA LYS A 41 -1.10 18.78 -9.15
C LYS A 41 -1.07 17.69 -8.06
N PRO A 42 -2.01 17.64 -7.10
CA PRO A 42 -2.03 16.58 -6.08
C PRO A 42 -2.06 15.18 -6.69
N TYR A 43 -2.75 15.01 -7.83
CA TYR A 43 -2.79 13.73 -8.55
C TYR A 43 -1.39 13.17 -8.90
N THR A 44 -0.37 14.02 -9.00
CA THR A 44 1.03 13.58 -9.20
C THR A 44 1.55 12.73 -8.04
N THR A 45 1.09 12.93 -6.80
CA THR A 45 1.52 12.09 -5.66
C THR A 45 1.13 10.63 -5.84
N ARG A 46 -0.03 10.38 -6.44
CA ARG A 46 -0.50 9.04 -6.80
C ARG A 46 0.44 8.38 -7.81
N HIS A 47 0.98 9.14 -8.74
CA HIS A 47 1.97 8.63 -9.70
C HIS A 47 3.31 8.33 -9.02
N SER A 48 3.80 9.22 -8.16
CA SER A 48 5.01 8.99 -7.37
C SER A 48 4.89 7.74 -6.49
N PHE A 49 3.73 7.55 -5.85
CA PHE A 49 3.42 6.36 -5.06
C PHE A 49 3.52 5.07 -5.90
N ALA A 50 2.92 5.05 -7.09
CA ALA A 50 2.98 3.90 -7.98
C ALA A 50 4.41 3.58 -8.43
N ALA A 51 5.17 4.60 -8.84
CA ALA A 51 6.57 4.43 -9.24
C ALA A 51 7.41 3.87 -8.08
N TRP A 52 7.25 4.38 -6.87
CA TRP A 52 7.95 3.89 -5.68
C TRP A 52 7.59 2.45 -5.33
N ALA A 53 6.29 2.11 -5.37
CA ALA A 53 5.83 0.75 -5.14
C ALA A 53 6.41 -0.24 -6.17
N LEU A 54 6.50 0.15 -7.44
CA LEU A 54 7.11 -0.66 -8.49
C LEU A 54 8.63 -0.76 -8.34
N ALA A 55 9.32 0.32 -7.94
CA ALA A 55 10.76 0.32 -7.72
C ALA A 55 11.18 -0.68 -6.62
N ILE A 56 10.37 -0.85 -5.57
CA ILE A 56 10.58 -1.87 -4.53
C ILE A 56 10.04 -3.26 -4.90
N ARG A 57 9.60 -3.43 -6.15
CA ARG A 57 9.04 -4.68 -6.69
C ARG A 57 7.80 -5.15 -5.91
N CYS A 58 6.89 -4.23 -5.57
CA CYS A 58 5.58 -4.57 -5.03
C CYS A 58 4.75 -5.36 -6.07
N ASP A 59 3.94 -6.31 -5.61
CA ASP A 59 3.02 -7.05 -6.48
C ASP A 59 2.05 -6.10 -7.18
N GLN A 60 1.94 -6.26 -8.50
CA GLN A 60 1.18 -5.33 -9.35
C GLN A 60 -0.33 -5.51 -9.21
N ASN A 61 -0.80 -6.71 -8.88
CA ASN A 61 -2.23 -6.96 -8.64
C ASN A 61 -2.67 -6.23 -7.37
N ARG A 62 -1.86 -6.34 -6.33
CA ARG A 62 -2.05 -5.60 -5.08
C ARG A 62 -1.95 -4.10 -5.30
N LEU A 63 -0.99 -3.63 -6.10
CA LEU A 63 -0.88 -2.21 -6.43
C LEU A 63 -2.12 -1.69 -7.19
N ALA A 64 -2.63 -2.45 -8.16
CA ALA A 64 -3.87 -2.11 -8.87
C ALA A 64 -5.06 -2.00 -7.92
N ASN A 65 -5.21 -2.96 -7.00
CA ASN A 65 -6.27 -2.95 -6.00
C ASN A 65 -6.14 -1.75 -5.05
N LEU A 66 -4.93 -1.48 -4.54
CA LEU A 66 -4.68 -0.38 -3.62
C LEU A 66 -4.95 0.99 -4.25
N MET A 67 -4.61 1.11 -5.54
CA MET A 67 -4.86 2.33 -6.28
C MET A 67 -6.34 2.42 -6.74
N GLY A 68 -7.09 1.33 -6.76
CA GLY A 68 -8.45 1.32 -7.32
C GLY A 68 -8.46 1.45 -8.84
N HIS A 69 -7.46 0.88 -9.52
CA HIS A 69 -7.46 0.79 -10.98
C HIS A 69 -8.34 -0.39 -11.43
N ALA A 70 -9.17 -0.15 -12.46
CA ALA A 70 -9.99 -1.21 -13.06
C ALA A 70 -9.16 -2.27 -13.82
N SER A 71 -7.94 -1.94 -14.25
CA SER A 71 -7.04 -2.85 -14.97
C SER A 71 -5.58 -2.63 -14.62
N LYS A 72 -4.80 -3.73 -14.63
CA LYS A 72 -3.33 -3.77 -14.41
C LYS A 72 -2.56 -3.18 -15.59
N GLN A 73 -3.15 -3.17 -16.78
CA GLN A 73 -2.53 -2.69 -18.00
C GLN A 73 -2.18 -1.18 -17.91
N MET A 74 -3.06 -0.41 -17.27
CA MET A 74 -2.81 0.99 -16.90
C MET A 74 -1.58 1.20 -16.02
N ILE A 75 -1.17 0.21 -15.23
CA ILE A 75 0.04 0.34 -14.39
C ILE A 75 1.30 0.20 -15.24
N TYR A 76 1.35 -0.76 -16.16
CA TYR A 76 2.50 -0.98 -17.03
C TYR A 76 2.73 0.19 -18.00
N GLU A 77 1.68 0.63 -18.69
CA GLU A 77 1.77 1.67 -19.73
C GLU A 77 2.12 3.05 -19.17
N VAL A 78 1.63 3.34 -17.96
CA VAL A 78 1.81 4.64 -17.32
C VAL A 78 3.08 4.67 -16.47
N TYR A 79 3.38 3.63 -15.69
CA TYR A 79 4.44 3.71 -14.68
C TYR A 79 5.76 3.05 -15.04
N GLY A 80 5.79 2.16 -16.04
CA GLY A 80 7.04 1.55 -16.51
C GLY A 80 8.10 2.59 -16.91
N ARG A 81 7.65 3.71 -17.52
CA ARG A 81 8.53 4.83 -17.94
C ARG A 81 9.13 5.64 -16.79
N TYR A 82 8.55 5.60 -15.59
CA TYR A 82 9.01 6.40 -14.45
C TYR A 82 9.97 5.65 -13.53
N LEU A 83 10.33 4.41 -13.88
CA LEU A 83 11.27 3.60 -13.08
C LEU A 83 12.72 4.01 -13.28
N GLU A 84 13.06 4.60 -14.43
CA GLU A 84 14.42 5.08 -14.71
C GLU A 84 14.83 6.11 -13.65
N GLY A 85 15.96 5.85 -12.98
CA GLY A 85 16.49 6.66 -11.87
C GLY A 85 15.90 6.31 -10.50
N VAL A 86 14.59 6.07 -10.37
CA VAL A 86 13.95 5.77 -9.07
C VAL A 86 14.43 4.43 -8.49
N GLU A 87 14.80 3.47 -9.33
CA GLU A 87 15.32 2.17 -8.89
C GLU A 87 16.61 2.28 -8.04
N GLN A 88 17.37 3.37 -8.16
CA GLN A 88 18.59 3.61 -7.39
C GLN A 88 18.29 3.89 -5.91
N ASP A 89 17.14 4.51 -5.62
CA ASP A 89 16.70 4.83 -4.26
C ASP A 89 15.86 3.73 -3.60
N ARG A 90 15.75 2.56 -4.23
CA ARG A 90 14.91 1.43 -3.79
C ARG A 90 15.03 1.09 -2.31
N LEU A 91 16.26 1.07 -1.76
CA LEU A 91 16.49 0.74 -0.36
C LEU A 91 15.95 1.83 0.58
N LYS A 92 16.11 3.11 0.22
CA LYS A 92 15.56 4.24 0.98
C LYS A 92 14.04 4.24 0.93
N ILE A 93 13.47 3.98 -0.26
CA ILE A 93 12.01 3.86 -0.45
C ILE A 93 11.46 2.71 0.41
N LEU A 94 12.14 1.56 0.43
CA LEU A 94 11.72 0.42 1.24
C LEU A 94 11.86 0.68 2.75
N ALA A 95 12.89 1.42 3.17
CA ALA A 95 13.04 1.84 4.56
C ALA A 95 11.90 2.79 4.97
N TYR A 96 11.51 3.71 4.08
CA TYR A 96 10.40 4.65 4.31
C TYR A 96 9.03 3.95 4.37
N PHE A 97 8.73 3.06 3.42
CA PHE A 97 7.44 2.34 3.39
C PHE A 97 7.33 1.22 4.42
N GLY A 98 8.46 0.70 4.91
CA GLY A 98 8.46 -0.45 5.80
C GLY A 98 8.43 -1.80 5.07
N ARG A 99 8.89 -2.83 5.77
CA ARG A 99 8.95 -4.22 5.24
C ARG A 99 7.56 -4.84 5.12
N ASP A 100 6.65 -4.46 6.00
CA ASP A 100 5.23 -4.82 6.03
C ASP A 100 4.51 -4.36 4.76
N PHE A 101 4.83 -3.16 4.27
CA PHE A 101 4.28 -2.67 3.01
C PHE A 101 4.65 -3.60 1.84
N LYS A 102 5.89 -4.10 1.76
CA LYS A 102 6.29 -5.01 0.68
C LYS A 102 5.70 -6.42 0.84
N ARG A 103 5.63 -6.93 2.08
CA ARG A 103 5.25 -8.32 2.36
C ARG A 103 3.82 -8.67 1.93
N GLY A 104 2.94 -7.68 1.77
CA GLY A 104 1.54 -7.94 1.45
C GLY A 104 0.87 -8.72 2.59
N TRP A 105 -0.42 -9.02 2.48
CA TRP A 105 -1.14 -9.75 3.53
C TRP A 105 -0.58 -11.17 3.68
N GLN A 106 0.37 -11.35 4.60
CA GLN A 106 1.00 -12.61 4.99
C GLN A 106 0.05 -13.62 5.62
N LYS A 107 -1.27 -13.39 5.61
CA LYS A 107 -2.23 -14.27 6.26
C LYS A 107 -2.19 -15.69 5.69
N SER A 108 -1.93 -15.86 4.38
CA SER A 108 -1.87 -17.20 3.77
C SER A 108 -0.62 -17.98 4.16
N LEU A 109 0.57 -17.37 4.14
CA LEU A 109 1.81 -18.06 4.50
C LEU A 109 1.91 -18.30 6.01
N ASP A 110 1.42 -17.38 6.85
CA ASP A 110 1.37 -17.60 8.29
C ASP A 110 0.31 -18.64 8.67
N TYR A 111 -0.82 -18.70 7.94
CA TYR A 111 -1.82 -19.76 8.08
C TYR A 111 -1.26 -21.12 7.65
N LEU A 112 -0.62 -21.21 6.49
CA LEU A 112 -0.01 -22.45 5.99
C LEU A 112 1.13 -22.91 6.90
N ARG A 113 1.92 -21.98 7.44
CA ARG A 113 2.95 -22.29 8.44
C ARG A 113 2.31 -22.84 9.72
N LYS A 114 1.28 -22.18 10.27
CA LYS A 114 0.54 -22.70 11.43
C LYS A 114 -0.09 -24.07 11.16
N LEU A 115 -0.61 -24.30 9.96
CA LEU A 115 -1.22 -25.57 9.57
C LEU A 115 -0.17 -26.69 9.49
N CYS A 116 0.98 -26.44 8.85
CA CYS A 116 2.10 -27.38 8.81
C CYS A 116 2.63 -27.71 10.22
N GLU A 117 2.79 -26.72 11.09
CA GLU A 117 3.22 -26.95 12.49
C GLU A 117 2.18 -27.79 13.25
N SER A 118 0.88 -27.53 13.06
CA SER A 118 -0.17 -28.34 13.70
C SER A 118 -0.22 -29.78 13.19
N LEU A 119 0.03 -30.00 11.89
CA LEU A 119 0.05 -31.33 11.29
C LEU A 119 1.31 -32.11 11.67
N TYR A 120 2.46 -31.43 11.79
CA TYR A 120 3.69 -32.06 12.28
C TYR A 120 3.54 -32.58 13.71
N HIS A 121 2.97 -31.77 14.61
CA HIS A 121 2.69 -32.21 15.98
C HIS A 121 1.62 -33.31 16.07
N ALA A 122 0.61 -33.29 15.21
CA ALA A 122 -0.45 -34.30 15.20
C ALA A 122 -0.01 -35.66 14.66
N PHE A 123 1.03 -35.72 13.82
CA PHE A 123 1.44 -36.95 13.12
C PHE A 123 2.80 -37.51 13.57
N TRP A 124 3.67 -36.73 14.22
CA TRP A 124 5.05 -37.12 14.52
C TRP A 124 5.44 -37.11 16.01
N LEU A 125 4.48 -36.91 16.92
CA LEU A 125 4.68 -37.01 18.39
C LEU A 125 3.87 -38.15 19.04
N GLU A 126 3.52 -39.20 18.30
CA GLU A 126 3.24 -40.49 18.95
C GLU A 126 4.56 -41.25 19.10
N PRO A 127 5.01 -41.57 20.33
CA PRO A 127 6.16 -42.44 20.48
C PRO A 127 5.77 -43.78 19.88
N ALA A 128 6.44 -44.17 18.79
CA ALA A 128 6.33 -45.51 18.25
C ALA A 128 6.57 -46.48 19.40
N ALA A 129 5.52 -47.19 19.84
CA ALA A 129 5.65 -48.19 20.88
C ALA A 129 6.71 -49.20 20.42
N PRO A 130 7.76 -49.45 21.21
CA PRO A 130 8.82 -50.36 20.79
C PRO A 130 8.21 -51.75 20.57
N PRO A 131 8.62 -52.48 19.51
CA PRO A 131 8.08 -53.79 19.22
C PRO A 131 8.34 -54.73 20.39
N GLN A 132 7.28 -55.37 20.89
CA GLN A 132 7.37 -56.42 21.89
C GLN A 132 8.01 -57.64 21.21
N TYR A 133 9.24 -57.97 21.62
CA TYR A 133 9.93 -59.21 21.29
C TYR A 133 10.04 -60.07 22.54
#